data_AF-A0A1S9H455-F1
#
_entry.id   AF-A0A1S9H455-F1
#
_cell.length_a   1.000
_cell.length_b   1.000
_cell.length_c   1.000
_cell.angle_alpha   90.00
_cell.angle_beta   90.00
_cell.angle_gamma   90.00
#
_symmetry.space_group_name_H-M   'P 1'
#
loop_
_entity.id
_entity.type
_entity.pdbx_description
1 polymer ?
#
loop_
_entity_poly.entity_id
_entity_poly.type
_entity_poly.pdbx_seq_one_letter_code
_entity_poly.pdbx_strand_id
1 'polypeptide(L)'
;MNRNIIQLLATAALLSLAGAAHASSDEAWKQLAADVEAKCKKAAVTIEKPSATVDPFGSSHYGLALVTGKPKGAKGLIAQICVYDKQKKTVEIGSELDAKQLGLMPAK
;
A
#
# COMPACT_ATOMS: atom_id res chain seq x y z
N MET A 1 -33.89 47.24 -0.27
CA MET A 1 -32.97 46.08 -0.31
C MET A 1 -31.80 46.36 0.60
N ASN A 2 -31.74 45.66 1.73
CA ASN A 2 -30.83 45.94 2.84
C ASN A 2 -29.42 45.37 2.55
N ARG A 3 -28.44 46.24 2.27
CA ARG A 3 -27.05 45.87 1.91
C ARG A 3 -26.33 45.05 2.99
N ASN A 4 -26.79 45.11 4.24
CA ASN A 4 -26.20 44.40 5.38
C ASN A 4 -26.56 42.91 5.44
N ILE A 5 -27.64 42.46 4.78
CA ILE A 5 -28.03 41.03 4.77
C ILE A 5 -27.13 40.22 3.84
N ILE A 6 -26.62 40.84 2.77
CA ILE A 6 -25.77 40.16 1.77
C ILE A 6 -24.39 39.82 2.35
N GLN A 7 -23.86 40.64 3.26
CA GLN A 7 -22.56 40.40 3.90
C GLN A 7 -22.59 39.26 4.94
N LEU A 8 -23.73 39.04 5.61
CA LEU A 8 -23.91 37.98 6.59
C LEU A 8 -24.06 36.58 5.96
N LEU A 9 -24.47 36.51 4.68
CA LEU A 9 -24.64 35.25 3.96
C LEU A 9 -23.34 34.72 3.34
N ALA A 10 -22.35 35.58 3.10
CA ALA A 10 -21.08 35.19 2.48
C ALA A 10 -20.10 34.49 3.44
N THR A 11 -20.19 34.76 4.74
CA THR A 11 -19.29 34.17 5.75
C THR A 11 -19.71 32.78 6.22
N ALA A 12 -20.97 32.38 6.01
CA ALA A 12 -21.47 31.06 6.41
C ALA A 12 -21.09 29.92 5.45
N ALA A 13 -20.72 30.23 4.20
CA ALA A 13 -20.45 29.21 3.17
C ALA A 13 -19.03 28.60 3.23
N LEU A 14 -18.11 29.19 4.00
CA LEU A 14 -16.71 28.75 4.05
C LEU A 14 -16.42 27.63 5.07
N LEU A 15 -17.39 27.28 5.93
CA LEU A 15 -17.21 26.25 6.97
C LEU A 15 -17.56 24.83 6.50
N SER A 16 -18.10 24.67 5.29
CA SER A 16 -18.58 23.37 4.79
C SER A 16 -17.52 22.54 4.05
N LEU A 17 -16.31 23.07 3.85
CA LEU A 17 -15.19 22.34 3.26
C LEU A 17 -14.25 21.73 4.31
N ALA A 18 -14.74 21.51 5.54
CA ALA A 18 -14.12 20.53 6.42
C ALA A 18 -14.31 19.15 5.77
N GLY A 19 -13.43 18.83 4.82
CA GLY A 19 -13.38 17.55 4.14
C GLY A 19 -13.42 16.48 5.22
N ALA A 20 -14.41 15.59 5.12
CA ALA A 20 -14.52 14.48 6.02
C ALA A 20 -13.20 13.73 5.97
N ALA A 21 -12.34 13.96 6.96
CA ALA A 21 -11.19 13.13 7.23
C ALA A 21 -11.81 11.79 7.64
N HIS A 22 -12.07 10.94 6.66
CA HIS A 22 -12.37 9.55 6.90
C HIS A 22 -11.11 9.03 7.56
N ALA A 23 -11.11 9.02 8.90
CA ALA A 23 -10.23 8.15 9.65
C ALA A 23 -10.39 6.79 8.98
N SER A 24 -9.33 6.35 8.30
CA SER A 24 -9.39 5.13 7.52
C SER A 24 -9.82 4.03 8.48
N SER A 25 -11.00 3.48 8.24
CA SER A 25 -11.60 2.48 9.11
C SER A 25 -10.78 1.19 9.03
N ASP A 26 -10.92 0.33 10.03
CA ASP A 26 -10.28 -0.99 10.03
C ASP A 26 -10.57 -1.78 8.75
N GLU A 27 -11.77 -1.61 8.20
CA GLU A 27 -12.17 -2.23 6.93
C GLU A 27 -11.43 -1.65 5.72
N ALA A 28 -11.20 -0.34 5.69
CA ALA A 28 -10.41 0.27 4.61
C ALA A 28 -8.95 -0.21 4.63
N TRP A 29 -8.37 -0.42 5.81
CA TRP A 29 -7.03 -0.97 5.95
C TRP A 29 -6.94 -2.44 5.55
N LYS A 30 -7.92 -3.27 5.94
CA LYS A 30 -8.01 -4.67 5.48
C LYS A 30 -8.13 -4.76 3.97
N GLN A 31 -8.98 -3.93 3.37
CA GLN A 31 -9.15 -3.92 1.92
C GLN A 31 -7.87 -3.51 1.20
N LEU A 32 -7.16 -2.49 1.70
CA LEU A 32 -5.86 -2.11 1.17
C LEU A 32 -4.86 -3.29 1.26
N ALA A 33 -4.76 -3.93 2.42
CA ALA A 33 -3.82 -5.02 2.61
C ALA A 33 -4.09 -6.20 1.65
N ALA A 34 -5.37 -6.54 1.45
CA ALA A 34 -5.79 -7.57 0.50
C ALA A 34 -5.45 -7.20 -0.95
N ASP A 35 -5.70 -5.94 -1.34
CA ASP A 35 -5.36 -5.44 -2.68
C ASP A 35 -3.84 -5.49 -2.94
N VAL A 36 -3.05 -5.07 -1.95
CA VAL A 36 -1.58 -5.11 -2.00
C VAL A 36 -1.12 -6.56 -2.12
N GLU A 37 -1.57 -7.46 -1.24
CA GLU A 37 -1.19 -8.88 -1.29
C GLU A 37 -1.46 -9.47 -2.67
N ALA A 38 -2.68 -9.32 -3.18
CA ALA A 38 -3.10 -9.94 -4.43
C ALA A 38 -2.29 -9.43 -5.62
N LYS A 39 -2.07 -8.12 -5.71
CA LYS A 39 -1.34 -7.52 -6.84
C LYS A 39 0.16 -7.78 -6.75
N CYS A 40 0.74 -7.73 -5.56
CA CYS A 40 2.15 -8.04 -5.34
C CYS A 40 2.48 -9.49 -5.72
N LYS A 41 1.66 -10.46 -5.28
CA LYS A 41 1.86 -11.88 -5.65
C LYS A 41 1.74 -12.10 -7.15
N LYS A 42 0.82 -11.39 -7.82
CA LYS A 42 0.66 -11.47 -9.27
C LYS A 42 1.86 -10.88 -10.03
N ALA A 43 2.43 -9.79 -9.52
CA ALA A 43 3.56 -9.12 -10.16
C ALA A 43 4.91 -9.83 -9.92
N ALA A 44 5.05 -10.60 -8.85
CA ALA A 44 6.24 -11.37 -8.50
C ALA A 44 6.43 -12.63 -9.37
N VAL A 45 6.56 -12.44 -10.68
CA VAL A 45 6.59 -13.52 -11.67
C VAL A 45 7.87 -14.38 -11.61
N THR A 46 8.91 -13.94 -10.92
CA THR A 46 10.17 -14.69 -10.79
C THR A 46 10.15 -15.68 -9.62
N ILE A 47 9.10 -15.66 -8.79
CA ILE A 47 8.92 -16.56 -7.63
C ILE A 47 7.89 -17.64 -7.98
N GLU A 48 8.16 -18.91 -7.65
CA GLU A 48 7.26 -20.04 -7.98
C GLU A 48 5.92 -19.98 -7.23
N LYS A 49 5.97 -19.69 -5.94
CA LYS A 49 4.81 -19.60 -5.03
C LYS A 49 5.02 -18.39 -4.12
N PRO A 50 4.76 -17.16 -4.62
CA PRO A 50 5.04 -15.96 -3.85
C PRO A 50 4.15 -15.87 -2.61
N SER A 51 4.79 -15.64 -1.47
CA SER A 51 4.14 -15.25 -0.22
C SER A 51 4.41 -13.77 0.00
N ALA A 52 3.37 -12.96 0.24
CA ALA A 52 3.52 -11.53 0.47
C ALA A 52 3.19 -11.19 1.92
N THR A 53 4.17 -10.64 2.63
CA THR A 53 4.00 -10.04 3.96
C THR A 53 3.73 -8.55 3.76
N VAL A 54 2.48 -8.14 3.97
CA VAL A 54 2.01 -6.78 3.72
C VAL A 54 2.23 -5.89 4.94
N ASP A 55 2.73 -4.67 4.71
CA ASP A 55 2.64 -3.59 5.69
C ASP A 55 1.16 -3.18 5.84
N PRO A 56 0.54 -3.37 7.01
CA PRO A 56 -0.91 -3.19 7.20
C PRO A 56 -1.44 -1.81 6.80
N PHE A 57 -0.58 -0.79 6.88
CA PHE A 57 -0.94 0.59 6.57
C PHE A 57 -0.19 1.11 5.34
N GLY A 58 1.04 0.63 5.14
CA GLY A 58 1.98 1.17 4.18
C GLY A 58 2.41 2.59 4.55
N SER A 59 2.74 3.37 3.52
CA SER A 59 3.04 4.80 3.62
C SER A 59 1.84 5.66 3.22
N SER A 60 2.01 6.98 3.25
CA SER A 60 0.96 7.94 2.82
C SER A 60 0.45 7.68 1.41
N HIS A 61 1.31 7.26 0.48
CA HIS A 61 0.98 7.08 -0.94
C HIS A 61 1.04 5.64 -1.42
N TYR A 62 1.74 4.77 -0.69
CA TYR A 62 2.05 3.43 -1.16
C TYR A 62 1.62 2.36 -0.17
N GLY A 63 1.02 1.29 -0.66
CA GLY A 63 0.99 0.01 0.04
C GLY A 63 2.33 -0.69 -0.16
N LEU A 64 2.86 -1.31 0.88
CA LEU A 64 4.17 -1.94 0.82
C LEU A 64 4.02 -3.42 1.19
N ALA A 65 4.75 -4.28 0.51
CA ALA A 65 4.83 -5.68 0.90
C ALA A 65 6.22 -6.24 0.61
N LEU A 66 6.65 -7.18 1.45
CA LEU A 66 7.79 -8.02 1.17
C LEU A 66 7.30 -9.34 0.59
N VAL A 67 7.62 -9.59 -0.67
CA VAL A 67 7.28 -10.84 -1.33
C VAL A 67 8.47 -11.78 -1.19
N THR A 68 8.24 -12.98 -0.68
CA THR A 68 9.28 -13.99 -0.48
C THR A 68 8.90 -15.30 -1.15
N GLY A 69 9.90 -16.09 -1.48
CA GLY A 69 9.69 -17.46 -1.94
C GLY A 69 10.87 -18.01 -2.71
N LYS A 70 10.67 -19.19 -3.28
CA LYS A 70 11.68 -19.85 -4.09
C LYS A 70 11.73 -19.22 -5.49
N PRO A 71 12.92 -18.81 -5.97
CA PRO A 71 13.08 -18.30 -7.33
C PRO A 71 12.81 -19.41 -8.36
N LYS A 72 12.23 -19.04 -9.50
CA LYS A 72 11.99 -19.96 -10.62
C LYS A 72 13.32 -20.44 -11.20
N GLY A 73 13.47 -21.75 -11.31
CA GLY A 73 14.66 -22.36 -11.94
C GLY A 73 15.91 -22.39 -11.08
N ALA A 74 15.85 -21.89 -9.84
CA ALA A 74 16.96 -21.92 -8.89
C ALA A 74 16.53 -22.47 -7.52
N LYS A 75 17.50 -22.74 -6.66
CA LYS A 75 17.28 -23.13 -5.27
C LYS A 75 17.55 -21.95 -4.36
N GLY A 76 16.94 -21.95 -3.18
CA GLY A 76 17.11 -20.90 -2.18
C GLY A 76 15.81 -20.15 -1.90
N LEU A 77 15.96 -19.07 -1.13
CA LEU A 77 14.89 -18.16 -0.76
C LEU A 77 15.32 -16.77 -1.19
N ILE A 78 14.48 -16.10 -1.96
CA ILE A 78 14.66 -14.70 -2.32
C ILE A 78 13.53 -13.87 -1.73
N ALA A 79 13.79 -12.57 -1.62
CA ALA A 79 12.79 -11.57 -1.31
C ALA A 79 12.76 -10.50 -2.40
N GLN A 80 11.60 -9.91 -2.63
CA GLN A 80 11.40 -8.75 -3.48
C GLN A 80 10.53 -7.74 -2.73
N ILE A 81 10.87 -6.46 -2.87
CA ILE A 81 10.04 -5.38 -2.35
C ILE A 81 8.94 -5.10 -3.38
N CYS A 82 7.70 -5.07 -2.93
CA CYS A 82 6.56 -4.66 -3.73
C CYS A 82 6.05 -3.30 -3.26
N VAL A 83 5.89 -2.38 -4.20
CA VAL A 83 5.34 -1.05 -3.99
C VAL A 83 4.03 -0.92 -4.76
N TYR A 84 2.93 -0.72 -4.04
CA TYR A 84 1.60 -0.50 -4.59
C TYR A 84 1.24 0.97 -4.54
N ASP A 85 1.07 1.63 -5.69
CA ASP A 85 0.59 3.02 -5.74
C ASP A 85 -0.90 3.07 -5.40
N LYS A 86 -1.27 3.73 -4.29
CA LYS A 86 -2.66 3.81 -3.82
C LYS A 86 -3.56 4.62 -4.77
N GLN A 87 -2.99 5.58 -5.51
CA GLN A 87 -3.73 6.44 -6.44
C GLN A 87 -3.89 5.76 -7.81
N LYS A 88 -2.79 5.28 -8.37
CA LYS A 88 -2.77 4.63 -9.70
C LYS A 88 -3.25 3.19 -9.66
N LYS A 89 -3.26 2.58 -8.46
CA LYS A 89 -3.61 1.17 -8.24
C LYS A 89 -2.71 0.20 -9.02
N THR A 90 -1.47 0.62 -9.31
CA THR A 90 -0.42 -0.14 -10.00
C THR A 90 0.60 -0.71 -9.01
N VAL A 91 1.35 -1.73 -9.43
CA VAL A 91 2.40 -2.36 -8.63
C VAL A 91 3.74 -2.24 -9.34
N GLU A 92 4.77 -1.91 -8.58
CA GLU A 92 6.17 -2.01 -8.95
C GLU A 92 6.86 -3.07 -8.09
N ILE A 93 7.70 -3.90 -8.71
CA ILE A 93 8.46 -4.96 -8.06
C ILE A 93 9.94 -4.60 -8.16
N GLY A 94 10.60 -4.56 -7.01
CA GLY A 94 12.04 -4.39 -6.92
C GLY A 94 12.83 -5.63 -7.35
N SER A 95 14.14 -5.46 -7.41
CA SER A 95 15.07 -6.55 -7.72
C SER A 95 15.01 -7.68 -6.68
N GLU A 96 15.50 -8.85 -7.08
CA GLU A 96 15.68 -9.98 -6.18
C GLU A 96 16.75 -9.66 -5.12
N LEU A 97 16.40 -9.92 -3.87
CA LEU A 97 17.26 -9.79 -2.71
C LEU A 97 17.50 -11.18 -2.12
N ASP A 98 18.73 -11.44 -1.72
CA ASP A 98 19.07 -12.69 -1.03
C ASP A 98 18.47 -12.69 0.38
N ALA A 99 17.67 -13.71 0.69
CA ALA A 99 16.98 -13.77 1.97
C ALA A 99 17.92 -14.03 3.17
N LYS A 100 19.15 -14.53 2.96
CA LYS A 100 20.14 -14.67 4.04
C LYS A 100 20.73 -13.32 4.39
N GLN A 101 21.05 -12.49 3.40
CA GLN A 101 21.52 -11.12 3.62
C GLN A 101 20.48 -10.29 4.40
N LEU A 102 19.19 -10.56 4.18
CA LEU A 102 18.09 -9.94 4.92
C LEU A 102 17.82 -10.57 6.29
N GLY A 103 18.52 -11.63 6.68
CA GLY A 103 18.30 -12.32 7.96
C GLY A 103 16.95 -13.03 8.07
N LEU A 104 16.28 -13.34 6.95
CA LEU A 104 14.98 -14.00 6.92
C LEU A 104 15.07 -15.53 7.03
N MET A 105 16.29 -16.06 6.98
CA MET A 105 16.55 -17.49 7.20
C MET A 105 16.90 -17.72 8.68
N PRO A 106 16.37 -18.79 9.30
CA PRO A 106 16.72 -19.14 10.67
C PRO A 106 18.24 -19.30 10.80
N ALA A 107 18.80 -18.80 11.91
CA ALA A 107 20.20 -19.02 12.24
C ALA A 107 20.47 -20.53 12.30
N LYS A 108 21.51 -20.96 11.60
CA LYS A 108 21.95 -22.36 11.57
C LYS A 108 22.58 -22.75 12.90
#